data_AF-A0ABD1FZQ4-F1
#
_entry.id   AF-A0ABD1FZQ4-F1
#
_cell.length_a   1.000
_cell.length_b   1.000
_cell.length_c   1.000
_cell.angle_alpha   90.00
_cell.angle_beta   90.00
_cell.angle_gamma   90.00
#
_symmetry.space_group_name_H-M   'P 1'
#
loop_
_entity.id
_entity.type
_entity.pdbx_description
1 polymer ?
#
loop_
_entity_poly.entity_id
_entity_poly.type
_entity_poly.pdbx_seq_one_letter_code
_entity_poly.pdbx_strand_id
1 'polypeptide(L)' 'MRLQSYIDEQFRSDADSHFLDPIAIVGHDGTVLAQTFSFPKLKPNEITSIMNEFDNPGSLAATGLHIGETKYT' A
#
# COMPACT_ATOMS: atom_id res chain seq x y z
N MET A 1 1.06 15.97 -14.57
CA MET A 1 0.72 14.54 -14.52
C MET A 1 0.11 14.23 -13.17
N ARG A 2 -1.01 13.50 -13.14
CA ARG A 2 -1.74 13.16 -11.91
C ARG A 2 -1.54 11.66 -11.68
N LEU A 3 -1.00 11.27 -10.53
CA LEU A 3 -0.65 9.88 -10.23
C LEU A 3 -1.87 8.93 -10.30
N GLN A 4 -3.06 9.48 -10.10
CA GLN A 4 -4.31 8.73 -10.30
C GLN A 4 -4.45 8.19 -11.73
N SER A 5 -4.11 8.99 -12.75
CA SER A 5 -4.14 8.55 -14.15
C SER A 5 -3.14 7.43 -14.42
N TYR A 6 -2.00 7.40 -13.70
CA TYR A 6 -1.03 6.30 -13.80
C TYR A 6 -1.60 4.99 -13.25
N ILE A 7 -2.30 5.01 -12.11
CA ILE A 7 -2.97 3.82 -11.58
C ILE A 7 -4.08 3.36 -12.55
N ASP A 8 -4.88 4.30 -13.04
CA ASP A 8 -6.02 4.00 -13.91
C ASP A 8 -5.59 3.45 -15.28
N GLU A 9 -4.46 3.92 -15.83
CA GLU A 9 -3.94 3.53 -17.16
C GLU A 9 -3.03 2.29 -17.12
N GLN A 10 -2.19 2.12 -16.09
CA GLN A 10 -1.24 1.00 -16.02
C GLN A 10 -1.87 -0.30 -15.50
N PHE A 11 -2.99 -0.21 -14.77
CA PHE A 11 -3.56 -1.37 -14.06
C PHE A 11 -4.93 -1.85 -14.59
N ARG A 12 -5.40 -1.23 -15.67
CA ARG A 12 -6.61 -1.65 -16.41
C ARG A 12 -6.21 -2.22 -17.77
N SER A 13 -5.48 -3.33 -17.76
CA SER A 13 -5.10 -4.04 -18.98
C SER A 13 -6.01 -5.27 -19.13
N ASP A 14 -6.86 -5.28 -20.15
CA ASP A 14 -7.84 -6.34 -20.46
C ASP A 14 -7.23 -7.71 -20.83
N ALA A 15 -5.93 -7.94 -20.57
CA ALA A 15 -5.17 -9.04 -21.17
C ALA A 15 -4.88 -10.23 -20.22
N ASP A 16 -5.09 -10.14 -18.91
CA ASP A 16 -4.99 -11.28 -18.00
C ASP A 16 -5.77 -10.95 -16.72
N SER A 17 -6.76 -11.77 -16.36
CA SER A 17 -7.78 -11.50 -15.32
C SER A 17 -7.27 -11.43 -13.87
N HIS A 18 -6.14 -10.77 -13.62
CA HIS A 18 -5.60 -10.53 -12.30
C HIS A 18 -5.62 -9.02 -12.01
N PHE A 19 -6.78 -8.50 -11.64
CA PHE A 19 -6.84 -7.20 -10.98
C PHE A 19 -6.15 -7.34 -9.62
N LEU A 20 -5.03 -6.63 -9.41
CA LEU A 20 -4.49 -6.40 -8.08
C LEU A 20 -5.38 -5.32 -7.45
N ASP A 21 -6.35 -5.73 -6.65
CA ASP A 21 -7.13 -4.86 -5.76
C ASP A 21 -7.06 -5.54 -4.39
N PRO A 22 -6.65 -4.84 -3.31
CA PRO A 22 -6.39 -3.40 -3.21
C PRO A 22 -4.96 -2.90 -3.54
N ILE A 23 -4.83 -1.68 -4.10
CA ILE A 23 -3.55 -0.96 -4.33
C ILE A 23 -3.62 0.49 -3.81
N ALA A 24 -2.50 0.99 -3.26
CA ALA A 24 -2.27 2.43 -3.07
C ALA A 24 -0.83 2.83 -3.32
N ILE A 25 -0.63 4.11 -3.64
CA ILE A 25 0.66 4.80 -3.61
C ILE A 25 0.61 5.80 -2.47
N VAL A 26 1.52 5.63 -1.52
CA VAL A 26 1.55 6.36 -0.26
C VAL A 26 2.93 6.99 -0.10
N GLY A 27 2.97 8.28 0.24
CA GLY A 27 4.20 8.95 0.64
C GLY A 27 4.73 8.37 1.96
N HIS A 28 6.02 8.53 2.22
CA HIS A 28 6.65 8.04 3.46
C HIS A 28 6.07 8.68 4.74
N ASP A 29 5.42 9.84 4.59
CA ASP A 29 4.69 10.55 5.64
C ASP A 29 3.27 9.99 5.89
N GLY A 30 2.85 8.99 5.10
CA GLY A 30 1.50 8.42 5.14
C GLY A 30 0.50 9.13 4.23
N THR A 31 0.92 10.16 3.48
CA THR A 31 0.03 10.86 2.56
C THR A 31 -0.34 9.94 1.39
N VAL A 32 -1.63 9.65 1.21
CA VAL A 32 -2.09 8.89 0.03
C VAL A 32 -2.02 9.77 -1.21
N LEU A 33 -1.20 9.37 -2.17
CA LEU A 33 -1.02 10.07 -3.44
C LEU A 33 -1.98 9.55 -4.52
N ALA A 34 -2.35 8.26 -4.45
CA ALA A 34 -3.38 7.63 -5.27
C ALA A 34 -3.76 6.26 -4.66
N GLN A 35 -5.00 5.79 -4.83
CA GLN A 35 -5.44 4.48 -4.35
C GLN A 35 -6.64 3.93 -5.13
N THR A 36 -6.87 2.61 -5.07
CA THR A 36 -8.15 2.00 -5.49
C THR A 36 -9.23 2.21 -4.44
N PHE A 37 -10.49 2.06 -4.83
CA PHE A 37 -11.63 2.25 -3.93
C PHE A 37 -11.62 1.25 -2.75
N SER A 38 -11.13 0.03 -2.99
CA SER A 38 -11.09 -1.05 -2.00
C SER A 38 -9.89 -0.97 -1.06
N PHE A 39 -8.95 -0.02 -1.27
CA PHE A 39 -7.77 0.10 -0.43
C PHE A 39 -8.13 0.60 0.98
N PRO A 40 -7.73 -0.13 2.04
CA PRO A 40 -8.12 0.21 3.40
C PRO A 40 -7.39 1.48 3.88
N LYS A 41 -7.97 2.15 4.87
CA LYS A 41 -7.33 3.32 5.49
C LYS A 41 -6.16 2.86 6.36
N LEU A 42 -4.97 3.39 6.06
CA LEU A 42 -3.78 3.17 6.87
C LEU A 42 -3.84 3.98 8.15
N LYS A 43 -3.42 3.36 9.25
CA LYS A 43 -3.21 4.05 10.53
C LYS A 43 -1.79 4.61 10.60
N PRO A 44 -1.56 5.72 11.33
CA PRO A 44 -0.22 6.31 11.45
C PRO A 44 0.85 5.33 11.95
N ASN A 45 0.51 4.44 12.88
CA ASN A 45 1.43 3.42 13.39
C ASN A 45 1.78 2.34 12.34
N GLU A 46 0.87 2.00 11.44
CA GLU A 46 1.12 1.09 10.31
C GLU A 46 2.16 1.72 9.38
N ILE A 47 2.00 3.00 9.04
CA ILE A 47 2.99 3.75 8.25
C ILE A 47 4.35 3.77 8.95
N THR A 48 4.41 4.15 10.23
CA THR A 48 5.67 4.16 10.99
C THR A 48 6.35 2.81 10.98
N SER A 49 5.58 1.72 11.14
CA SER A 49 6.14 0.37 11.19
C SER A 49 6.66 -0.10 9.83
N ILE A 50 5.95 0.24 8.74
CA ILE A 50 6.41 0.00 7.36
C ILE A 50 7.71 0.77 7.09
N MET A 51 7.75 2.05 7.45
CA MET A 51 8.95 2.86 7.26
C MET A 51 10.14 2.32 8.06
N ASN A 52 9.90 1.90 9.30
CA ASN A 52 10.93 1.29 10.13
C ASN A 52 11.44 -0.05 9.55
N GLU A 53 10.63 -0.80 8.80
CA GLU A 53 11.10 -2.02 8.13
C GLU A 53 12.08 -1.71 6.98
N PHE A 54 11.88 -0.61 6.27
CA PHE A 54 12.85 -0.16 5.26
C PHE A 54 14.15 0.32 5.89
N ASP A 55 14.08 1.03 7.03
CA ASP A 55 15.25 1.51 7.76
C ASP A 55 15.99 0.37 8.51
N ASN A 56 15.23 -0.56 9.08
CA ASN A 56 15.68 -1.69 9.90
C ASN A 56 15.03 -3.00 9.42
N PRO A 57 15.58 -3.63 8.36
CA PRO A 57 15.02 -4.87 7.81
C PRO A 57 14.88 -5.98 8.85
N GLY A 58 13.71 -6.63 8.90
CA GLY A 58 13.35 -7.68 9.85
C GLY A 58 12.65 -7.18 11.11
N SER A 59 12.45 -5.87 11.28
CA SER A 59 11.72 -5.30 12.43
C SER A 59 10.27 -5.80 12.54
N LEU A 60 9.64 -6.10 11.40
CA LEU A 60 8.27 -6.63 11.31
C LEU A 60 8.20 -8.15 11.42
N ALA A 61 9.32 -8.89 11.43
CA ALA A 61 9.29 -10.35 11.42
C ALA A 61 8.57 -10.95 12.64
N ALA A 62 8.67 -10.30 13.80
CA ALA A 62 8.02 -10.78 15.04
C ALA A 62 6.53 -10.39 15.13
N THR A 63 6.15 -9.23 14.60
CA THR A 63 4.82 -8.64 14.78
C THR A 63 3.89 -8.88 13.58
N GLY A 64 4.46 -8.99 12.38
CA GLY A 64 3.78 -9.01 11.09
C GLY A 64 3.50 -7.62 10.53
N LEU A 65 3.31 -7.55 9.21
CA LEU A 65 2.90 -6.33 8.52
C LEU A 65 1.39 -6.11 8.70
N HIS A 66 0.98 -4.93 9.14
CA HIS A 66 -0.43 -4.59 9.31
C HIS A 66 -0.86 -3.51 8.31
N ILE A 67 -1.93 -3.76 7.57
CA ILE A 67 -2.53 -2.82 6.61
C ILE A 67 -4.03 -2.80 6.86
N GLY A 68 -4.55 -1.68 7.37
CA GLY A 68 -5.98 -1.57 7.66
C GLY A 68 -6.47 -2.61 8.66
N GLU A 69 -5.69 -2.84 9.73
CA GLU A 69 -5.94 -3.85 10.77
C GLU A 69 -5.75 -5.32 10.33
N THR A 70 -5.57 -5.59 9.04
CA THR A 70 -5.28 -6.94 8.56
C THR A 70 -3.79 -7.23 8.72
N LYS A 71 -3.46 -8.33 9.40
CA LYS A 71 -2.09 -8.80 9.60
C LYS A 71 -1.66 -9.73 8.46
N TYR A 72 -0.48 -9.50 7.91
CA TYR A 72 0.20 -10.29 6.89
C TYR A 72 1.52 -10.85 7.45
N THR A 73 1.79 -12.12 7.17
CA THR A 73 2.94 -12.90 7.69
C THR A 73 3.59 -13.69 6.58
#